data_AF-A0A7C4JUM1-F1
#
_entry.id   AF-A0A7C4JUM1-F1
#
_cell.length_a   1.000
_cell.length_b   1.000
_cell.length_c   1.000
_cell.angle_alpha   90.00
_cell.angle_beta   90.00
_cell.angle_gamma   90.00
#
_symmetry.space_group_name_H-M   'P 1'
#
loop_
_entity.id
_entity.type
_entity.pdbx_description
1 polymer ?
#
loop_
_entity_poly.entity_id
_entity_poly.type
_entity_poly.pdbx_seq_one_letter_code
_entity_poly.pdbx_strand_id
1 'polypeptide(L)'
;MFRDFWEKIKDGVFTELVNRFSEAAPKILFALLILVVGRVIAGFFRRIVRRVLALAGIDRLAERLNDIDLVQRTGVRIALSAVAGQMVFYLLMLAFIIFATDVLGVPAITDMVRDLIDYLPALFSAFVLFLLGLFLSDMIRSIVQGTCQSMGIPSARLIGTVVFYFLFITVAVSALAQAKINTGFIAANLTVIVGALALAFAVGYGLAARELVANYIASHYNRDKVQVGQDVRIAGVRGKVVHIDATSLILQTPERAIIVPMSKMMTEKVEIFYPDGQEDHLLPPEATEL
;
A
#
# COMPACT_ATOMS: atom_id res chain seq x y z
N MET A 1 -16.35 39.97 67.63
CA MET A 1 -16.98 39.58 66.35
C MET A 1 -16.01 39.64 65.17
N PHE A 2 -15.50 40.80 64.74
CA PHE A 2 -14.61 40.87 63.56
C PHE A 2 -13.19 40.34 63.82
N ARG A 3 -12.65 40.47 65.04
CA ARG A 3 -11.37 39.83 65.45
C ARG A 3 -11.47 38.31 65.56
N ASP A 4 -12.53 37.79 66.18
CA ASP A 4 -12.76 36.34 66.30
C ASP A 4 -12.93 35.65 64.95
N PHE A 5 -13.48 36.36 63.96
CA PHE A 5 -13.58 35.88 62.58
C PHE A 5 -12.20 35.76 61.91
N TRP A 6 -11.34 36.77 62.09
CA TRP A 6 -9.97 36.76 61.56
C TRP A 6 -9.06 35.74 62.24
N GLU A 7 -9.21 35.52 63.55
CA GLU A 7 -8.49 34.48 64.30
C GLU A 7 -8.98 33.08 63.92
N LYS A 8 -10.30 32.86 63.77
CA LYS A 8 -10.83 31.58 63.27
C LYS A 8 -10.40 31.26 61.84
N ILE A 9 -10.30 32.26 60.97
CA ILE A 9 -9.80 32.07 59.60
C ILE A 9 -8.31 31.78 59.61
N LYS A 10 -7.50 32.54 60.35
CA LYS A 10 -6.05 32.28 60.41
C LYS A 10 -5.77 30.93 61.03
N ASP A 11 -6.28 30.66 62.23
CA ASP A 11 -5.89 29.46 62.96
C ASP A 11 -6.59 28.21 62.40
N GLY A 12 -7.84 28.32 61.95
CA GLY A 12 -8.56 27.21 61.34
C GLY A 12 -8.01 26.84 59.96
N VAL A 13 -7.89 27.81 59.04
CA VAL A 13 -7.46 27.54 57.67
C VAL A 13 -5.96 27.23 57.61
N PHE A 14 -5.09 27.91 58.36
CA PHE A 14 -3.67 27.57 58.37
C PHE A 14 -3.42 26.20 58.98
N THR A 15 -4.07 25.84 60.10
CA THR A 15 -3.88 24.52 60.70
C THR A 15 -4.38 23.42 59.76
N GLU A 16 -5.49 23.64 59.04
CA GLU A 16 -6.00 22.68 58.07
C GLU A 16 -5.08 22.54 56.83
N LEU A 17 -4.50 23.65 56.34
CA LEU A 17 -3.52 23.62 55.25
C LEU A 17 -2.19 22.96 55.68
N VAL A 18 -1.71 23.25 56.89
CA VAL A 18 -0.48 22.65 57.44
C VAL A 18 -0.67 21.16 57.69
N ASN A 19 -1.83 20.74 58.19
CA ASN A 19 -2.14 19.32 58.37
C ASN A 19 -2.20 18.58 57.04
N ARG A 20 -2.88 19.15 56.02
CA ARG A 20 -2.91 18.57 54.66
C ARG A 20 -1.51 18.49 54.03
N PHE A 21 -0.65 19.48 54.28
CA PHE A 21 0.73 19.47 53.79
C PHE A 21 1.57 18.40 54.49
N SER A 22 1.42 18.25 55.81
CA SER A 22 2.08 17.22 56.61
C SER A 22 1.64 15.80 56.20
N GLU A 23 0.37 15.62 55.82
CA GLU A 23 -0.16 14.35 55.30
C GLU A 23 0.26 14.05 53.85
N ALA A 24 0.52 15.09 53.04
CA ALA A 24 0.95 14.94 51.65
C ALA A 24 2.46 14.65 51.51
N ALA A 25 3.30 15.18 52.39
CA ALA A 25 4.75 15.02 52.30
C ALA A 25 5.22 13.54 52.29
N PRO A 26 4.69 12.64 53.15
CA PRO A 26 5.03 11.22 53.09
C PRO A 26 4.58 10.55 51.78
N LYS A 27 3.37 10.88 51.29
CA LYS A 27 2.82 10.31 50.05
C LYS A 27 3.66 10.68 48.83
N ILE A 28 4.12 11.93 48.76
CA ILE A 28 5.01 12.40 47.71
C ILE A 28 6.34 11.63 47.74
N LEU A 29 6.89 11.39 48.93
CA LEU A 29 8.12 10.61 49.07
C LEU A 29 7.95 9.15 48.59
N PHE A 30 6.85 8.49 48.98
CA PHE A 30 6.54 7.13 48.53
C PHE A 30 6.34 7.05 47.01
N ALA A 31 5.62 7.99 46.43
CA ALA A 31 5.43 8.05 44.99
C ALA A 31 6.74 8.28 44.22
N LEU A 32 7.61 9.16 44.73
CA LEU A 32 8.93 9.37 44.15
C LEU A 32 9.77 8.09 44.22
N LEU A 33 9.73 7.37 45.34
CA LEU A 33 10.38 6.07 45.49
C LEU A 33 9.84 5.06 44.46
N ILE A 34 8.52 4.97 44.28
CA ILE A 34 7.88 4.11 43.27
C ILE A 34 8.38 4.45 41.87
N LEU A 35 8.47 5.73 41.51
CA LEU A 35 8.98 6.16 40.21
C LEU A 35 10.46 5.82 40.00
N VAL A 36 11.29 5.95 41.03
CA VAL A 36 12.71 5.57 40.97
C VAL A 36 12.86 4.07 40.75
N VAL A 37 12.14 3.26 41.53
CA VAL A 37 12.12 1.79 41.38
C VAL A 37 11.60 1.42 40.00
N GLY A 38 10.51 2.05 39.56
CA GLY A 38 9.91 1.83 38.26
C GLY A 38 10.86 2.12 37.11
N ARG A 39 11.64 3.21 37.19
CA ARG A 39 12.66 3.53 36.19
C ARG A 39 13.73 2.45 36.07
N VAL A 40 14.18 1.89 37.20
CA VAL A 40 15.18 0.82 37.21
C VAL A 40 14.61 -0.45 36.58
N ILE A 41 13.41 -0.87 36.99
CA ILE A 41 12.73 -2.07 36.47
C ILE A 41 12.43 -1.92 34.98
N ALA A 42 11.80 -0.81 34.56
CA ALA A 42 11.50 -0.55 33.15
C ALA A 42 12.78 -0.51 32.31
N GLY A 43 13.87 0.08 32.82
CA GLY A 43 15.17 0.10 32.18
C GLY A 43 15.78 -1.29 32.01
N PHE A 44 15.57 -2.19 32.97
CA PHE A 44 15.99 -3.58 32.88
C PHE A 44 15.23 -4.34 31.79
N PHE A 45 13.89 -4.29 31.80
CA PHE A 45 13.06 -4.94 30.78
C PHE A 45 13.31 -4.40 29.37
N ARG A 46 13.50 -3.08 29.21
CA ARG A 46 13.92 -2.47 27.94
C ARG A 46 15.15 -3.14 27.34
N ARG A 47 16.18 -3.39 28.17
CA ARG A 47 17.43 -4.03 27.72
C ARG A 47 17.19 -5.49 27.34
N ILE A 48 16.38 -6.22 28.10
CA ILE A 48 16.01 -7.60 27.79
C ILE A 48 15.33 -7.67 26.43
N VAL A 49 14.24 -6.92 26.25
CA VAL A 49 13.45 -6.90 25.00
C VAL A 49 14.34 -6.53 23.82
N ARG A 50 15.13 -5.46 23.95
CA ARG A 50 16.07 -5.06 22.88
C ARG A 50 17.04 -6.18 22.52
N ARG A 51 17.63 -6.87 23.50
CA ARG A 51 18.56 -7.98 23.24
C ARG A 51 17.85 -9.16 22.56
N VAL A 52 16.69 -9.56 23.06
CA VAL A 52 15.92 -10.69 22.51
C VAL A 52 15.54 -10.42 21.05
N LEU A 53 15.03 -9.23 20.75
CA LEU A 53 14.62 -8.87 19.38
C LEU A 53 15.80 -8.68 18.43
N ALA A 54 16.91 -8.12 18.92
CA ALA A 54 18.14 -8.02 18.14
C ALA A 54 18.71 -9.42 17.82
N LEU A 55 18.70 -10.34 18.79
CA LEU A 55 19.09 -11.74 18.59
C LEU A 55 18.17 -12.49 17.63
N ALA A 56 16.87 -12.18 17.65
CA ALA A 56 15.90 -12.70 16.68
C ALA A 56 16.11 -12.15 15.26
N GLY A 57 17.04 -11.21 15.06
CA GLY A 57 17.40 -10.68 13.75
C GLY A 57 16.38 -9.70 13.17
N ILE A 58 15.46 -9.16 13.99
CA ILE A 58 14.43 -8.22 13.52
C ILE A 58 15.07 -6.95 12.94
N ASP A 59 16.24 -6.55 13.43
CA ASP A 59 16.95 -5.37 12.92
C ASP A 59 17.39 -5.52 11.45
N ARG A 60 17.48 -6.73 10.89
CA ARG A 60 17.71 -6.94 9.45
C ARG A 60 16.58 -6.39 8.58
N LEU A 61 15.34 -6.42 9.07
CA LEU A 61 14.21 -5.79 8.39
C LEU A 61 14.33 -4.26 8.45
N ALA A 62 14.88 -3.74 9.55
CA ALA A 62 15.11 -2.31 9.73
C ALA A 62 16.20 -1.80 8.76
N GLU A 63 17.24 -2.59 8.49
CA GLU A 63 18.26 -2.26 7.47
C GLU A 63 17.62 -2.06 6.09
N ARG A 64 16.78 -3.00 5.64
CA ARG A 64 16.06 -2.86 4.37
C ARG A 64 15.12 -1.65 4.33
N LEU A 65 14.47 -1.32 5.44
CA LEU A 65 13.66 -0.12 5.56
C LEU A 65 14.50 1.16 5.45
N ASN A 66 15.69 1.17 6.03
CA ASN A 66 16.63 2.29 5.96
C ASN A 66 17.20 2.48 4.56
N ASP A 67 17.20 1.47 3.70
CA ASP A 67 17.64 1.57 2.30
C ASP A 67 16.61 2.25 1.38
N ILE A 68 15.37 2.41 1.84
CA ILE A 68 14.31 3.05 1.06
C ILE A 68 14.60 4.56 0.95
N ASP A 69 14.62 5.08 -0.29
CA ASP A 69 14.89 6.50 -0.61
C ASP A 69 14.14 7.47 0.31
N LEU A 70 12.86 7.20 0.59
CA LEU A 70 12.00 8.03 1.42
C LEU A 70 12.50 8.10 2.87
N VAL A 71 12.97 6.98 3.43
CA VAL A 71 13.50 6.90 4.79
C VAL A 71 14.87 7.57 4.87
N GLN A 72 15.75 7.33 3.90
CA GLN A 72 17.08 7.96 3.85
C GLN A 72 17.00 9.48 3.87
N ARG A 73 16.02 10.05 3.15
CA ARG A 73 15.78 11.50 3.11
C ARG A 73 15.37 12.10 4.45
N THR A 74 14.86 11.31 5.40
CA THR A 74 14.53 11.80 6.74
C THR A 74 15.77 11.97 7.64
N GLY A 75 16.90 11.37 7.29
CA GLY A 75 18.11 11.34 8.13
C GLY A 75 17.98 10.47 9.38
N VAL A 76 16.84 9.79 9.58
CA VAL A 76 16.58 8.94 10.75
C VAL A 76 16.91 7.50 10.42
N ARG A 77 17.66 6.83 11.32
CA ARG A 77 17.87 5.38 11.26
C ARG A 77 16.87 4.64 12.12
N ILE A 78 16.09 3.77 11.49
CA ILE A 78 15.12 2.90 12.16
C ILE A 78 15.86 1.70 12.74
N ALA A 79 15.64 1.43 14.03
CA ALA A 79 16.09 0.22 14.71
C ALA A 79 14.90 -0.41 15.45
N LEU A 80 14.35 -1.48 14.89
CA LEU A 80 13.11 -2.09 15.36
C LEU A 80 13.23 -2.63 16.79
N SER A 81 14.35 -3.28 17.12
CA SER A 81 14.63 -3.77 18.48
C SER A 81 14.69 -2.64 19.52
N ALA A 82 15.22 -1.48 19.12
CA ALA A 82 15.32 -0.31 19.97
C ALA A 82 13.94 0.34 20.19
N VAL A 83 13.13 0.46 19.15
CA VAL A 83 11.76 1.01 19.25
C VAL A 83 10.88 0.12 20.13
N ALA A 84 10.89 -1.19 19.92
CA ALA A 84 10.13 -2.13 20.75
C ALA A 84 10.60 -2.13 22.21
N GLY A 85 11.90 -2.09 22.46
CA GLY A 85 12.43 -1.95 23.83
C GLY A 85 12.02 -0.63 24.49
N GLN A 86 12.00 0.46 23.72
CA GLN A 86 11.54 1.76 24.20
C GLN A 86 10.03 1.77 24.49
N MET A 87 9.24 1.06 23.68
CA MET A 87 7.81 0.87 23.90
C MET A 87 7.53 0.19 25.25
N VAL A 88 8.23 -0.92 25.53
CA VAL A 88 8.13 -1.63 26.81
C VAL A 88 8.55 -0.74 27.98
N PHE A 89 9.59 0.08 27.81
CA PHE A 89 9.99 1.04 28.83
C PHE A 89 8.86 2.01 29.19
N TYR A 90 8.21 2.61 28.19
CA TYR A 90 7.13 3.57 28.43
C TYR A 90 5.90 2.92 29.04
N LEU A 91 5.48 1.74 28.57
CA LEU A 91 4.35 1.01 29.15
C LEU A 91 4.58 0.69 30.63
N LEU A 92 5.76 0.15 30.97
CA LEU A 92 6.10 -0.14 32.36
C LEU A 92 6.20 1.14 33.19
N MET A 93 6.83 2.19 32.66
CA MET A 93 6.93 3.47 33.36
C MET A 93 5.55 4.06 33.66
N LEU A 94 4.62 4.03 32.70
CA LEU A 94 3.26 4.51 32.91
C LEU A 94 2.51 3.69 33.96
N ALA A 95 2.71 2.36 34.00
CA ALA A 95 2.16 1.53 35.08
C ALA A 95 2.71 1.93 36.46
N PHE A 96 3.99 2.27 36.57
CA PHE A 96 4.55 2.82 37.82
C PHE A 96 4.04 4.23 38.13
N ILE A 97 3.76 5.04 37.11
CA ILE A 97 3.12 6.35 37.30
C ILE A 97 1.71 6.17 37.87
N ILE A 98 0.91 5.20 37.40
CA ILE A 98 -0.41 4.86 37.97
C ILE A 98 -0.27 4.55 39.47
N PHE A 99 0.66 3.66 39.84
CA PHE A 99 0.88 3.35 41.26
C PHE A 99 1.30 4.58 42.08
N ALA A 100 2.15 5.43 41.52
CA ALA A 100 2.59 6.66 42.17
C ALA A 100 1.42 7.66 42.35
N THR A 101 0.58 7.84 41.33
CA THR A 101 -0.57 8.77 41.37
C THR A 101 -1.70 8.26 42.24
N ASP A 102 -1.89 6.94 42.32
CA ASP A 102 -2.82 6.29 43.24
C ASP A 102 -2.40 6.52 44.70
N VAL A 103 -1.10 6.41 45.02
CA VAL A 103 -0.56 6.74 46.35
C VAL A 103 -0.70 8.23 46.69
N LEU A 104 -0.53 9.11 45.69
CA LEU A 104 -0.79 10.54 45.84
C LEU A 104 -2.28 10.85 46.08
N GLY A 105 -3.19 9.97 45.65
CA GLY A 105 -4.63 10.17 45.74
C GLY A 105 -5.14 11.21 44.74
N VAL A 106 -4.63 11.20 43.50
CA VAL A 106 -5.08 12.10 42.42
C VAL A 106 -5.71 11.30 41.28
N PRO A 107 -7.00 10.92 41.38
CA PRO A 107 -7.67 10.06 40.41
C PRO A 107 -7.64 10.61 38.98
N ALA A 108 -7.82 11.93 38.83
CA ALA A 108 -7.81 12.56 37.50
C ALA A 108 -6.50 12.33 36.74
N ILE A 109 -5.35 12.29 37.42
CA ILE A 109 -4.06 11.99 36.77
C ILE A 109 -3.95 10.49 36.52
N THR A 110 -4.36 9.64 37.48
CA THR A 110 -4.38 8.19 37.28
C THR A 110 -5.18 7.82 36.03
N ASP A 111 -6.39 8.36 35.85
CA ASP A 111 -7.27 8.06 34.73
C ASP A 111 -6.67 8.51 33.39
N MET A 112 -6.08 9.71 33.33
CA MET A 112 -5.34 10.17 32.14
C MET A 112 -4.18 9.25 31.76
N VAL A 113 -3.46 8.72 32.76
CA VAL A 113 -2.34 7.80 32.53
C VAL A 113 -2.85 6.42 32.06
N ARG A 114 -4.00 5.95 32.57
CA ARG A 114 -4.67 4.73 32.09
C ARG A 114 -5.08 4.87 30.62
N ASP A 115 -5.71 5.98 30.25
CA ASP A 115 -6.07 6.26 28.86
C ASP A 115 -4.84 6.26 27.93
N LEU A 116 -3.71 6.80 28.41
CA LEU A 116 -2.46 6.80 27.66
C LEU A 116 -1.88 5.38 27.48
N ILE A 117 -1.97 4.53 28.50
CA ILE A 117 -1.59 3.11 28.40
C ILE A 117 -2.49 2.39 27.39
N ASP A 118 -3.79 2.67 27.35
CA ASP A 118 -4.73 2.03 26.42
C ASP A 118 -4.57 2.53 24.97
N TYR A 119 -4.06 3.74 24.79
CA TYR A 119 -3.73 4.31 23.48
C TYR A 119 -2.43 3.72 22.89
N LEU A 120 -1.44 3.48 23.74
CA LEU A 120 -0.09 3.07 23.33
C LEU A 120 -0.05 1.79 22.46
N PRO A 121 -0.75 0.68 22.77
CA PRO A 121 -0.80 -0.50 21.93
C PRO A 121 -1.32 -0.23 20.52
N ALA A 122 -2.33 0.63 20.38
CA ALA A 122 -2.88 1.02 19.08
C ALA A 122 -1.86 1.84 18.28
N LEU A 123 -1.18 2.79 18.94
CA LEU A 123 -0.10 3.57 18.33
C LEU A 123 1.08 2.69 17.89
N PHE A 124 1.46 1.71 18.71
CA PHE A 124 2.53 0.79 18.36
C PHE A 124 2.14 -0.13 17.19
N SER A 125 0.90 -0.62 17.18
CA SER A 125 0.39 -1.42 16.06
C SER A 125 0.37 -0.64 14.75
N ALA A 126 -0.05 0.63 14.80
CA ALA A 126 0.01 1.55 13.67
C ALA A 126 1.43 1.77 13.15
N PHE A 127 2.39 1.97 14.06
CA PHE A 127 3.80 2.09 13.71
C PHE A 127 4.33 0.82 13.02
N VAL A 128 4.02 -0.36 13.55
CA VAL A 128 4.40 -1.64 12.95
C VAL A 128 3.76 -1.82 11.58
N LEU A 129 2.46 -1.55 11.44
CA LEU A 129 1.75 -1.63 10.17
C LEU A 129 2.35 -0.68 9.13
N PHE A 130 2.67 0.55 9.53
CA PHE A 130 3.31 1.52 8.64
C PHE A 130 4.66 1.02 8.13
N LEU A 131 5.52 0.50 9.02
CA LEU A 131 6.82 -0.03 8.62
C LEU A 131 6.70 -1.25 7.72
N LEU A 132 5.85 -2.22 8.08
CA LEU A 132 5.65 -3.42 7.26
C LEU A 132 5.04 -3.07 5.90
N GLY A 133 4.07 -2.15 5.86
CA GLY A 133 3.45 -1.71 4.63
C GLY A 133 4.42 -0.90 3.75
N LEU A 134 5.31 -0.09 4.34
CA LEU A 134 6.36 0.61 3.60
C LEU A 134 7.34 -0.39 2.96
N PHE A 135 7.80 -1.38 3.73
CA PHE A 135 8.64 -2.47 3.22
C PHE A 135 7.96 -3.24 2.08
N LEU A 136 6.69 -3.61 2.26
CA LEU A 136 5.92 -4.34 1.25
C LEU A 136 5.71 -3.50 -0.02
N SER A 137 5.46 -2.20 0.14
CA SER A 137 5.29 -1.27 -0.99
C SER A 137 6.56 -1.17 -1.83
N ASP A 138 7.73 -1.10 -1.21
CA ASP A 138 9.02 -1.05 -1.92
C ASP A 138 9.39 -2.40 -2.56
N MET A 139 9.06 -3.52 -1.92
CA MET A 139 9.21 -4.83 -2.52
C MET A 139 8.33 -4.96 -3.78
N ILE A 140 7.06 -4.55 -3.71
CA ILE A 140 6.15 -4.56 -4.86
C ILE A 140 6.65 -3.61 -5.96
N ARG A 141 7.16 -2.42 -5.61
CA ARG A 141 7.81 -1.51 -6.55
C ARG A 141 8.90 -2.22 -7.33
N SER A 142 9.81 -2.90 -6.65
CA SER A 142 10.94 -3.60 -7.26
C SER A 142 10.49 -4.74 -8.18
N ILE A 143 9.49 -5.52 -7.75
CA ILE A 143 8.89 -6.58 -8.57
C ILE A 143 8.26 -6.00 -9.85
N VAL A 144 7.44 -4.96 -9.72
CA VAL A 144 6.77 -4.31 -10.85
C VAL A 144 7.79 -3.73 -11.82
N GLN A 145 8.82 -3.03 -11.33
CA GLN A 145 9.89 -2.50 -12.17
C GLN A 145 10.65 -3.60 -12.90
N GLY A 146 11.02 -4.69 -12.20
CA GLY A 146 11.73 -5.82 -12.78
C GLY A 146 10.92 -6.50 -13.90
N THR A 147 9.64 -6.76 -13.65
CA THR A 147 8.74 -7.36 -14.65
C THR A 147 8.58 -6.45 -15.86
N CYS A 148 8.31 -5.16 -15.67
CA CYS A 148 8.17 -4.22 -16.79
C CYS A 148 9.48 -4.07 -17.60
N GLN A 149 10.64 -4.08 -16.94
CA GLN A 149 11.94 -4.04 -17.61
C GLN A 149 12.18 -5.31 -18.44
N SER A 150 11.86 -6.49 -17.91
CA SER A 150 12.00 -7.76 -18.65
C SER A 150 11.10 -7.84 -19.89
N MET A 151 9.99 -7.09 -19.89
CA MET A 151 9.07 -6.99 -21.02
C MET A 151 9.46 -5.87 -22.01
N GLY A 152 10.58 -5.17 -21.79
CA GLY A 152 11.03 -4.07 -22.64
C GLY A 152 10.17 -2.80 -22.55
N ILE A 153 9.40 -2.63 -21.47
CA ILE A 153 8.55 -1.44 -21.29
C ILE A 153 9.43 -0.24 -20.88
N PRO A 154 9.52 0.82 -21.72
CA PRO A 154 10.42 1.96 -21.45
C PRO A 154 10.10 2.70 -20.15
N SER A 155 8.82 2.71 -19.76
CA SER A 155 8.30 3.43 -18.59
C SER A 155 8.31 2.59 -17.29
N ALA A 156 9.02 1.47 -17.24
CA ALA A 156 9.02 0.55 -16.09
C ALA A 156 9.28 1.24 -14.73
N ARG A 157 10.28 2.14 -14.68
CA ARG A 157 10.63 2.88 -13.44
C ARG A 157 9.49 3.78 -12.96
N LEU A 158 8.82 4.47 -13.89
CA LEU A 158 7.68 5.32 -13.58
C LEU A 158 6.51 4.49 -13.04
N ILE A 159 6.17 3.40 -13.70
CA ILE A 159 5.07 2.49 -13.29
C ILE A 159 5.30 2.01 -11.85
N GLY A 160 6.48 1.47 -11.55
CA GLY A 160 6.77 1.00 -10.20
C GLY A 160 6.74 2.13 -9.16
N THR A 161 7.19 3.33 -9.52
CA THR A 161 7.15 4.49 -8.61
C THR A 161 5.71 4.94 -8.33
N VAL A 162 4.84 4.94 -9.34
CA VAL A 162 3.39 5.21 -9.15
C VAL A 162 2.76 4.17 -8.24
N VAL A 163 3.05 2.88 -8.45
CA VAL A 163 2.57 1.78 -7.60
C VAL A 163 3.07 1.95 -6.15
N PHE A 164 4.34 2.30 -5.96
CA PHE A 164 4.90 2.56 -4.64
C PHE A 164 4.13 3.64 -3.90
N TYR A 165 3.96 4.83 -4.50
CA TYR A 165 3.29 5.94 -3.85
C TYR A 165 1.82 5.66 -3.58
N PHE A 166 1.15 4.95 -4.50
CA PHE A 166 -0.22 4.49 -4.29
C PHE A 166 -0.32 3.63 -3.02
N LEU A 167 0.48 2.57 -2.93
CA LEU A 167 0.49 1.66 -1.77
C LEU A 167 0.93 2.38 -0.49
N PHE A 168 1.95 3.23 -0.58
CA PHE A 168 2.45 4.01 0.55
C PHE A 168 1.36 4.90 1.15
N ILE A 169 0.61 5.63 0.32
CA ILE A 169 -0.47 6.50 0.80
C ILE A 169 -1.58 5.67 1.45
N THR A 170 -1.97 4.53 0.85
CA THR A 170 -2.94 3.62 1.45
C THR A 170 -2.48 3.10 2.82
N VAL A 171 -1.23 2.62 2.91
CA VAL A 171 -0.62 2.15 4.16
C VAL A 171 -0.57 3.27 5.21
N ALA A 172 -0.21 4.50 4.81
CA ALA A 172 -0.15 5.64 5.71
C ALA A 172 -1.55 5.95 6.31
N VAL A 173 -2.59 5.98 5.46
CA VAL A 173 -3.97 6.21 5.93
C VAL A 173 -4.46 5.07 6.82
N SER A 174 -4.15 3.81 6.48
CA SER A 174 -4.47 2.65 7.32
C SER A 174 -3.74 2.69 8.67
N ALA A 175 -2.48 3.10 8.70
CA ALA A 175 -1.71 3.25 9.93
C ALA A 175 -2.32 4.34 10.82
N LEU A 176 -2.69 5.49 10.26
CA LEU A 176 -3.39 6.55 11.00
C LEU A 176 -4.72 6.04 11.57
N ALA A 177 -5.49 5.27 10.80
CA ALA A 177 -6.74 4.66 11.28
C ALA A 177 -6.48 3.73 12.48
N GLN A 178 -5.42 2.92 12.41
CA GLN A 178 -5.02 2.02 13.48
C GLN A 178 -4.51 2.77 14.72
N ALA A 179 -3.95 3.97 14.54
CA ALA A 179 -3.57 4.89 15.62
C ALA A 179 -4.77 5.61 16.25
N LYS A 180 -6.00 5.16 15.97
CA LYS A 180 -7.28 5.77 16.41
C LYS A 180 -7.45 7.23 15.94
N ILE A 181 -6.76 7.63 14.87
CA ILE A 181 -6.94 8.94 14.24
C ILE A 181 -8.15 8.83 13.31
N ASN A 182 -9.03 9.83 13.32
CA ASN A 182 -10.20 9.86 12.45
C ASN A 182 -9.76 10.09 10.99
N THR A 183 -9.65 9.02 10.22
CA THR A 183 -9.23 9.04 8.81
C THR A 183 -10.39 8.94 7.83
N GLY A 184 -11.65 8.91 8.28
CA GLY A 184 -12.80 8.69 7.41
C GLY A 184 -12.86 9.68 6.25
N PHE A 185 -12.63 10.97 6.54
CA PHE A 185 -12.56 12.01 5.52
C PHE A 185 -11.38 11.80 4.54
N ILE A 186 -10.20 11.45 5.04
CA ILE A 186 -9.00 11.25 4.22
C ILE A 186 -9.19 10.04 3.29
N ALA A 187 -9.67 8.91 3.84
CA ALA A 187 -9.91 7.68 3.10
C ALA A 187 -10.98 7.86 2.01
N ALA A 188 -12.06 8.57 2.30
CA ALA A 188 -13.12 8.85 1.34
C ALA A 188 -12.58 9.69 0.15
N ASN A 189 -11.86 10.79 0.42
CA ASN A 189 -11.27 11.61 -0.62
C ASN A 189 -10.21 10.85 -1.43
N LEU A 190 -9.35 10.07 -0.77
CA LEU A 190 -8.35 9.25 -1.44
C LEU A 190 -9.01 8.24 -2.40
N THR A 191 -10.07 7.58 -1.95
CA THR A 191 -10.83 6.61 -2.76
C THR A 191 -11.43 7.28 -3.99
N VAL A 192 -12.00 8.49 -3.83
CA VAL A 192 -12.57 9.27 -4.96
C VAL A 192 -11.47 9.67 -5.95
N ILE A 193 -10.33 10.19 -5.48
CA ILE A 193 -9.22 10.62 -6.35
C ILE A 193 -8.64 9.42 -7.12
N VAL A 194 -8.33 8.33 -6.42
CA VAL A 194 -7.80 7.11 -7.03
C VAL A 194 -8.83 6.51 -7.99
N GLY A 195 -10.10 6.45 -7.60
CA GLY A 195 -11.18 5.95 -8.43
C GLY A 195 -11.35 6.77 -9.71
N ALA A 196 -11.31 8.10 -9.61
CA ALA A 196 -11.39 9.00 -10.76
C ALA A 196 -10.18 8.83 -11.70
N LEU A 197 -8.97 8.73 -11.16
CA LEU A 197 -7.76 8.45 -11.95
C LEU A 197 -7.87 7.09 -12.64
N ALA A 198 -8.22 6.04 -11.90
CA ALA A 198 -8.39 4.69 -12.44
C ALA A 198 -9.43 4.67 -13.56
N LEU A 199 -10.55 5.38 -13.40
CA LEU A 199 -11.58 5.51 -14.42
C LEU A 199 -11.07 6.26 -15.66
N ALA A 200 -10.37 7.38 -15.47
CA ALA A 200 -9.77 8.13 -16.57
C ALA A 200 -8.76 7.28 -17.36
N PHE A 201 -7.90 6.53 -16.65
CA PHE A 201 -6.96 5.58 -17.25
C PHE A 201 -7.70 4.45 -17.98
N ALA A 202 -8.70 3.84 -17.36
CA ALA A 202 -9.45 2.73 -17.94
C ALA A 202 -10.16 3.16 -19.25
N VAL A 203 -10.81 4.32 -19.26
CA VAL A 203 -11.47 4.85 -20.46
C VAL A 203 -10.45 5.26 -21.52
N GLY A 204 -9.41 6.01 -21.14
CA GLY A 204 -8.39 6.49 -22.08
C GLY A 204 -7.63 5.35 -22.75
N TYR A 205 -7.10 4.41 -21.98
CA TYR A 205 -6.40 3.24 -22.52
C TYR A 205 -7.36 2.26 -23.21
N GLY A 206 -8.58 2.07 -22.68
CA GLY A 206 -9.57 1.19 -23.30
C GLY A 206 -9.94 1.61 -24.71
N LEU A 207 -10.14 2.92 -24.93
CA LEU A 207 -10.39 3.47 -26.26
C LEU A 207 -9.15 3.41 -27.15
N ALA A 208 -7.97 3.73 -26.62
CA ALA A 208 -6.71 3.70 -27.39
C ALA A 208 -6.27 2.28 -27.80
N ALA A 209 -6.53 1.27 -26.96
CA ALA A 209 -6.15 -0.12 -27.23
C ALA A 209 -7.16 -0.86 -28.13
N ARG A 210 -8.31 -0.24 -28.46
CA ARG A 210 -9.40 -0.87 -29.22
C ARG A 210 -8.92 -1.53 -30.51
N GLU A 211 -8.11 -0.84 -31.31
CA GLU A 211 -7.61 -1.35 -32.59
C GLU A 211 -6.63 -2.52 -32.41
N LEU A 212 -5.71 -2.41 -31.44
CA LEU A 212 -4.77 -3.47 -31.09
C LEU A 212 -5.50 -4.74 -30.67
N VAL A 213 -6.47 -4.62 -29.75
CA VAL A 213 -7.27 -5.74 -29.26
C VAL A 213 -8.10 -6.35 -30.40
N ALA A 214 -8.72 -5.52 -31.25
CA ALA A 214 -9.46 -6.01 -32.42
C ALA A 214 -8.57 -6.83 -33.38
N ASN A 215 -7.34 -6.38 -33.63
CA ASN A 215 -6.37 -7.13 -34.45
C ASN A 215 -5.96 -8.46 -33.80
N TYR A 216 -5.65 -8.46 -32.50
CA TYR A 216 -5.30 -9.68 -31.76
C TYR A 216 -6.42 -10.73 -31.77
N ILE A 217 -7.65 -10.28 -31.51
CA ILE A 217 -8.85 -11.15 -31.57
C ILE A 217 -9.02 -11.69 -33.00
N ALA A 218 -8.92 -10.82 -34.00
CA ALA A 218 -9.07 -11.21 -35.40
C ALA A 218 -8.02 -12.23 -35.85
N SER A 219 -6.76 -12.08 -35.42
CA SER A 219 -5.70 -13.03 -35.72
C SER A 219 -6.01 -14.43 -35.16
N HIS A 220 -6.50 -14.50 -33.92
CA HIS A 220 -6.86 -15.78 -33.29
C HIS A 220 -7.99 -16.50 -34.05
N TYR A 221 -9.03 -15.79 -34.49
CA TYR A 221 -10.16 -16.38 -35.22
C TYR A 221 -9.88 -16.71 -36.69
N ASN A 222 -8.89 -16.06 -37.31
CA ASN A 222 -8.58 -16.24 -38.73
C ASN A 222 -7.36 -17.15 -38.98
N ARG A 223 -6.71 -17.64 -37.92
CA ARG A 223 -5.49 -18.46 -38.01
C ARG A 223 -5.61 -19.68 -38.92
N ASP A 224 -6.80 -20.31 -38.96
CA ASP A 224 -7.04 -21.52 -39.74
C ASP A 224 -7.70 -21.25 -41.10
N LYS A 225 -8.14 -20.01 -41.35
CA LYS A 225 -8.90 -19.66 -42.57
C LYS A 225 -8.02 -19.28 -43.75
N VAL A 226 -6.87 -18.67 -43.48
CA VAL A 226 -5.91 -18.25 -44.50
C VAL A 226 -4.52 -18.68 -44.08
N GLN A 227 -3.80 -19.35 -44.99
CA GLN A 227 -2.48 -19.90 -44.74
C GLN A 227 -1.42 -19.21 -45.60
N VAL A 228 -0.19 -19.21 -45.12
CA VAL A 228 0.97 -18.72 -45.88
C VAL A 228 1.09 -19.51 -47.18
N GLY A 229 1.26 -18.80 -48.30
CA GLY A 229 1.35 -19.36 -49.64
C GLY A 229 0.07 -19.30 -50.47
N GLN A 230 -1.09 -19.02 -49.88
CA GLN A 230 -2.35 -18.86 -50.62
C GLN A 230 -2.41 -17.54 -51.38
N ASP A 231 -3.08 -17.53 -52.54
CA ASP A 231 -3.42 -16.30 -53.28
C ASP A 231 -4.79 -15.82 -52.78
N VAL A 232 -4.80 -14.63 -52.19
CA VAL A 232 -6.00 -14.07 -51.56
C VAL A 232 -6.23 -12.63 -51.99
N ARG A 233 -7.49 -12.21 -52.00
CA ARG A 233 -7.88 -10.80 -52.11
C ARG A 233 -8.56 -10.35 -50.83
N ILE A 234 -7.98 -9.33 -50.21
CA ILE A 234 -8.47 -8.74 -48.96
C ILE A 234 -8.47 -7.23 -49.13
N ALA A 235 -9.58 -6.57 -48.74
CA ALA A 235 -9.74 -5.12 -48.89
C ALA A 235 -9.44 -4.60 -50.32
N GLY A 236 -9.81 -5.38 -51.35
CA GLY A 236 -9.61 -5.03 -52.76
C GLY A 236 -8.20 -5.28 -53.32
N VAL A 237 -7.24 -5.71 -52.50
CA VAL A 237 -5.87 -6.01 -52.92
C VAL A 237 -5.68 -7.52 -53.07
N ARG A 238 -5.30 -8.01 -54.26
CA ARG A 238 -4.95 -9.42 -54.49
C ARG A 238 -3.45 -9.61 -54.41
N GLY A 239 -3.01 -10.65 -53.72
CA GLY A 239 -1.59 -11.02 -53.61
C GLY A 239 -1.40 -12.34 -52.87
N LYS A 240 -0.16 -12.82 -52.86
CA LYS A 240 0.20 -14.06 -52.16
C LYS A 240 0.51 -13.78 -50.71
N VAL A 241 -0.02 -14.58 -49.79
CA VAL A 241 0.28 -14.45 -48.36
C VAL A 241 1.69 -14.93 -48.09
N VAL A 242 2.56 -14.07 -47.55
CA VAL A 242 3.97 -14.41 -47.26
C VAL A 242 4.23 -14.54 -45.76
N HIS A 243 3.54 -13.75 -44.95
CA HIS A 243 3.71 -13.75 -43.50
C HIS A 243 2.40 -13.42 -42.81
N ILE A 244 2.15 -14.04 -41.66
CA ILE A 244 1.00 -13.81 -40.79
C ILE A 244 1.54 -13.63 -39.37
N ASP A 245 1.19 -12.52 -38.72
CA ASP A 245 1.45 -12.28 -37.30
C ASP A 245 0.15 -11.97 -36.52
N ALA A 246 0.30 -11.69 -35.23
CA ALA A 246 -0.83 -11.43 -34.33
C ALA A 246 -1.61 -10.14 -34.66
N THR A 247 -1.05 -9.26 -35.48
CA THR A 247 -1.56 -7.91 -35.73
C THR A 247 -1.84 -7.64 -37.20
N SER A 248 -1.14 -8.31 -38.12
CA SER A 248 -1.18 -8.07 -39.55
C SER A 248 -0.82 -9.31 -40.37
N LEU A 249 -1.22 -9.32 -41.65
CA LEU A 249 -0.64 -10.18 -42.67
C LEU A 249 0.08 -9.38 -43.73
N ILE A 250 1.04 -10.01 -44.40
CA ILE A 250 1.79 -9.44 -45.51
C ILE A 250 1.37 -10.13 -46.79
N LEU A 251 0.78 -9.35 -47.71
CA LEU A 251 0.46 -9.74 -49.08
C LEU A 251 1.58 -9.27 -50.02
N GLN A 252 2.19 -10.20 -50.73
CA GLN A 252 3.12 -9.87 -51.81
C GLN A 252 2.37 -9.73 -53.12
N THR A 253 2.43 -8.53 -53.69
CA THR A 253 1.98 -8.25 -55.06
C THR A 253 3.20 -8.21 -56.00
N PRO A 254 3.00 -8.11 -57.33
CA PRO A 254 4.12 -8.06 -58.28
C PRO A 254 5.10 -6.90 -58.04
N GLU A 255 4.63 -5.79 -57.49
CA GLU A 255 5.42 -4.56 -57.35
C GLU A 255 5.87 -4.28 -55.91
N ARG A 256 5.11 -4.75 -54.89
CA ARG A 256 5.35 -4.38 -53.49
C ARG A 256 4.72 -5.36 -52.49
N ALA A 257 5.22 -5.33 -51.25
CA ALA A 257 4.56 -5.97 -50.12
C ALA A 257 3.55 -5.00 -49.49
N ILE A 258 2.36 -5.50 -49.15
CA ILE A 258 1.26 -4.74 -48.54
C ILE A 258 0.93 -5.36 -47.20
N ILE A 259 1.00 -4.55 -46.14
CA ILE A 259 0.65 -4.94 -44.77
C ILE A 259 -0.84 -4.68 -44.56
N VAL A 260 -1.58 -5.74 -44.27
CA VAL A 260 -3.03 -5.68 -44.03
C VAL A 260 -3.30 -5.99 -42.56
N PRO A 261 -3.91 -5.08 -41.79
CA PRO A 261 -4.27 -5.34 -40.40
C PRO A 261 -5.23 -6.53 -40.26
N MET A 262 -5.05 -7.34 -39.23
CA MET A 262 -5.86 -8.55 -39.00
C MET A 262 -7.35 -8.25 -38.85
N SER A 263 -7.70 -7.12 -38.24
CA SER A 263 -9.09 -6.67 -38.10
C SER A 263 -9.81 -6.55 -39.44
N LYS A 264 -9.09 -6.21 -40.53
CA LYS A 264 -9.67 -6.11 -41.87
C LYS A 264 -10.13 -7.45 -42.44
N MET A 265 -9.56 -8.57 -42.00
CA MET A 265 -10.03 -9.90 -42.39
C MET A 265 -11.41 -10.25 -41.82
N MET A 266 -11.83 -9.59 -40.75
CA MET A 266 -13.16 -9.80 -40.16
C MET A 266 -14.20 -8.84 -40.72
N THR A 267 -13.79 -7.63 -41.10
CA THR A 267 -14.72 -6.58 -41.55
C THR A 267 -14.87 -6.53 -43.07
N GLU A 268 -13.88 -6.98 -43.82
CA GLU A 268 -13.88 -6.96 -45.29
C GLU A 268 -14.07 -8.37 -45.85
N LYS A 269 -14.59 -8.44 -47.08
CA LYS A 269 -14.67 -9.71 -47.82
C LYS A 269 -13.26 -10.26 -48.07
N VAL A 270 -13.06 -11.54 -47.76
CA VAL A 270 -11.83 -12.29 -48.05
C VAL A 270 -12.14 -13.29 -49.16
N GLU A 271 -11.42 -13.20 -50.27
CA GLU A 271 -11.53 -14.13 -51.40
C GLU A 271 -10.25 -14.98 -51.46
N ILE A 272 -10.37 -16.30 -51.51
CA ILE A 272 -9.26 -17.24 -51.65
C ILE A 272 -9.32 -17.82 -53.06
N PHE A 273 -8.24 -17.68 -53.83
CA PHE A 273 -8.13 -18.20 -55.19
C PHE A 273 -7.40 -19.55 -55.17
N TYR A 274 -8.04 -20.57 -55.74
CA TYR A 274 -7.45 -21.90 -55.89
C TYR A 274 -6.77 -21.99 -57.28
N PRO A 275 -5.55 -22.57 -57.37
CA PRO A 275 -4.80 -22.65 -58.63
C PRO A 275 -5.51 -23.46 -59.72
N ASP A 276 -6.26 -24.49 -59.32
CA ASP A 276 -7.05 -25.33 -60.20
C ASP A 276 -8.53 -25.12 -59.86
N GLY A 277 -9.36 -24.81 -60.85
CA GLY A 277 -10.79 -24.63 -60.66
C GLY A 277 -11.41 -25.88 -60.04
N GLN A 278 -11.74 -25.84 -58.75
CA GLN A 278 -12.40 -26.93 -58.05
C GLN A 278 -13.88 -27.00 -58.47
N GLU A 279 -14.18 -27.48 -59.68
CA GLU A 279 -15.56 -27.80 -60.06
C GLU A 279 -16.06 -29.06 -59.31
N ASP A 280 -15.17 -30.00 -58.99
CA ASP A 280 -15.51 -31.30 -58.36
C ASP A 280 -15.66 -31.27 -56.81
N HIS A 281 -15.35 -30.15 -56.15
CA HIS A 281 -15.38 -30.01 -54.68
C HIS A 281 -16.25 -28.85 -54.18
N LEU A 282 -17.08 -28.27 -55.05
CA LEU A 282 -18.11 -27.34 -54.63
C LEU A 282 -19.12 -28.10 -53.78
N LEU A 283 -19.43 -27.57 -52.59
CA LEU A 283 -20.55 -28.06 -51.80
C LEU A 283 -21.79 -28.03 -52.71
N PRO A 284 -22.51 -29.16 -52.88
CA PRO A 284 -23.76 -29.13 -53.61
C PRO A 284 -24.68 -28.09 -52.95
N PRO A 285 -25.43 -27.30 -53.73
CA PRO A 285 -26.31 -26.29 -53.17
C PRO A 285 -27.24 -26.97 -52.15
N GLU A 286 -27.20 -26.52 -50.90
CA GLU A 286 -28.11 -27.01 -49.86
C GLU A 286 -29.54 -26.85 -50.39
N ALA A 287 -30.23 -27.97 -50.56
CA ALA A 287 -31.62 -27.97 -50.93
C ALA A 287 -32.38 -27.22 -49.84
N THR A 288 -32.89 -26.04 -50.17
CA THR A 288 -33.82 -25.28 -49.34
C THR A 288 -35.08 -26.13 -49.18
N GLU A 289 -35.15 -26.95 -48.13
CA GLU A 289 -36.41 -27.58 -47.73
C GLU A 289 -37.32 -26.49 -47.16
N LEU A 290 -38.43 -26.27 -47.89
CA LEU A 290 -39.59 -25.45 -47.52
C LEU A 290 -40.38 -26.10 -46.38
#